data_AF-A0A2Z4IMN6-F1
#
_entry.id   AF-A0A2Z4IMN6-F1
#
_cell.length_a   1.000
_cell.length_b   1.000
_cell.length_c   1.000
_cell.angle_alpha   90.00
_cell.angle_beta   90.00
_cell.angle_gamma   90.00
#
_symmetry.space_group_name_H-M   'P 1'
#
loop_
_entity.id
_entity.type
_entity.pdbx_description
1 polymer ?
#
loop_
_entity_poly.entity_id
_entity_poly.type
_entity_poly.pdbx_seq_one_letter_code
_entity_poly.pdbx_strand_id
1 'polypeptide(L)' 'MTEEMMLVPKRVLKMVSVDGFISCYYSMMKNRNTREEAYESCEDLHEKYFGRRKYSGFDSFKKILYRKINRK' A
#
# COMPACT_ATOMS: atom_id res chain seq x y z
N MET A 1 28.13 6.68 -3.76
CA MET A 1 26.74 6.27 -3.44
C MET A 1 26.41 6.93 -2.12
N THR A 2 25.80 8.11 -2.16
CA THR A 2 25.63 8.98 -1.00
C THR A 2 24.63 8.40 -0.01
N GLU A 3 24.93 8.60 1.27
CA GLU A 3 24.13 8.32 2.47
C GLU A 3 22.81 9.11 2.50
N GLU A 4 22.01 9.09 1.43
CA GLU A 4 20.57 9.31 1.56
C GLU A 4 19.96 8.00 2.06
N MET A 5 20.22 7.72 3.34
CA MET A 5 19.35 6.86 4.13
C MET A 5 17.95 7.45 3.98
N MET A 6 17.16 6.89 3.06
CA MET A 6 15.74 7.17 2.92
C MET A 6 15.14 6.93 4.29
N LEU A 7 14.92 8.01 5.04
CA LEU A 7 14.05 8.04 6.20
C LEU A 7 12.68 7.61 5.68
N VAL A 8 12.43 6.29 5.71
CA VAL A 8 11.18 5.73 5.25
C VAL A 8 10.10 6.46 6.04
N PRO A 9 9.26 7.28 5.38
CA PRO A 9 8.33 8.12 6.11
C PRO A 9 7.50 7.23 7.04
N LYS A 10 7.18 7.69 8.26
CA LYS A 10 6.40 6.88 9.22
C LYS A 10 5.11 6.29 8.62
N ARG A 11 4.54 6.96 7.60
CA ARG A 11 3.39 6.49 6.82
C ARG A 11 3.72 5.28 5.93
N VAL A 12 4.90 5.25 5.31
CA VAL A 12 5.38 4.15 4.49
C VAL A 12 5.80 2.95 5.34
N LEU A 13 6.40 3.17 6.51
CA LEU A 13 6.70 2.08 7.47
C LEU A 13 5.45 1.29 7.87
N LYS A 14 4.29 1.96 8.01
CA LYS A 14 3.02 1.29 8.30
C LYS A 14 2.59 0.35 7.17
N MET A 15 3.00 0.61 5.93
CA MET A 15 2.64 -0.22 4.77
C MET A 15 3.24 -1.63 4.81
N VAL A 16 4.16 -1.92 5.75
CA VAL A 16 4.61 -3.30 6.04
C VAL A 16 3.49 -4.16 6.62
N SER A 17 2.56 -3.57 7.38
CA SER A 17 1.38 -4.30 7.89
C SER A 17 0.22 -4.25 6.90
N VAL A 18 -0.68 -5.25 6.96
CA VAL A 18 -1.87 -5.28 6.11
C VAL A 18 -2.74 -4.04 6.38
N ASP A 19 -2.95 -3.70 7.64
CA ASP A 19 -3.79 -2.56 8.04
C ASP A 19 -3.20 -1.21 7.62
N GLY A 20 -1.88 -1.05 7.71
CA GLY A 20 -1.24 0.18 7.25
C GLY A 20 -1.26 0.32 5.72
N PHE A 21 -1.18 -0.78 4.98
CA PHE A 21 -1.37 -0.76 3.53
C PHE A 21 -2.83 -0.40 3.17
N ILE A 22 -3.81 -0.99 3.85
CA ILE A 22 -5.24 -0.65 3.66
C ILE A 22 -5.50 0.82 3.99
N SER A 23 -4.90 1.35 5.05
CA SER A 23 -5.01 2.78 5.40
C SER A 23 -4.42 3.68 4.31
N CYS A 24 -3.28 3.32 3.74
CA CYS A 24 -2.68 4.03 2.60
C CYS A 24 -3.62 3.99 1.38
N TYR A 25 -4.15 2.81 1.05
CA TYR A 25 -5.11 2.61 -0.03
C TYR A 25 -6.34 3.52 0.12
N TYR A 26 -6.97 3.56 1.30
CA TYR A 26 -8.11 4.46 1.53
C TYR A 26 -7.74 5.94 1.48
N SER A 27 -6.51 6.30 1.82
CA SER A 27 -6.03 7.67 1.65
C SER A 27 -5.86 8.03 0.17
N MET A 28 -5.35 7.10 -0.66
CA MET A 28 -5.18 7.31 -2.09
C MET A 28 -6.52 7.33 -2.83
N MET A 29 -7.49 6.52 -2.39
CA MET A 29 -8.86 6.52 -2.90
C MET A 29 -9.56 7.88 -2.83
N LYS A 30 -9.15 8.78 -1.92
CA LYS A 30 -9.72 10.14 -1.85
C LYS A 30 -9.33 11.02 -3.04
N ASN A 31 -8.22 10.69 -3.70
CA ASN A 31 -7.57 11.51 -4.73
C ASN A 31 -7.46 10.81 -6.09
N ARG A 32 -7.94 9.56 -6.22
CA ARG A 32 -7.83 8.73 -7.43
C ARG A 32 -9.21 8.36 -7.96
N ASN A 33 -9.31 8.14 -9.26
CA ASN A 33 -10.58 7.90 -9.93
C ASN A 33 -11.03 6.45 -9.79
N THR A 34 -10.07 5.51 -9.70
CA THR A 34 -10.37 4.09 -9.58
C THR A 34 -9.69 3.43 -8.39
N ARG A 35 -10.30 2.33 -7.93
CA ARG A 35 -9.75 1.47 -6.88
C ARG A 35 -8.42 0.85 -7.28
N GLU A 36 -8.28 0.51 -8.55
CA GLU A 36 -7.05 -0.08 -9.08
C GLU A 36 -5.92 0.94 -9.12
N GLU A 37 -6.18 2.18 -9.57
CA GLU A 37 -5.18 3.26 -9.54
C GLU A 37 -4.72 3.58 -8.11
N ALA A 38 -5.63 3.58 -7.14
CA ALA A 38 -5.28 3.77 -5.74
C ALA A 38 -4.40 2.63 -5.20
N TYR A 39 -4.67 1.40 -5.63
CA TYR A 39 -3.86 0.22 -5.29
C TYR A 39 -2.47 0.29 -5.92
N GLU A 40 -2.37 0.54 -7.23
CA GLU A 40 -1.08 0.65 -7.93
C GLU A 40 -0.25 1.80 -7.34
N SER A 41 -0.86 2.96 -7.03
CA SER A 41 -0.16 4.06 -6.33
C SER A 41 0.41 3.64 -4.97
N CYS A 42 -0.23 2.71 -4.26
CA CYS A 42 0.28 2.17 -3.00
C CYS A 42 1.39 1.14 -3.23
N GLU A 43 1.29 0.31 -4.27
CA GLU A 43 2.33 -0.65 -4.63
C GLU A 43 3.58 0.07 -5.12
N ASP A 44 3.46 1.07 -5.98
CA ASP A 44 4.59 1.91 -6.43
C ASP A 44 5.32 2.53 -5.25
N LEU A 45 4.56 3.04 -4.27
CA LEU A 45 5.12 3.60 -3.04
C LEU A 45 5.79 2.51 -2.19
N HIS A 46 5.18 1.34 -2.07
CA HIS A 46 5.78 0.23 -1.33
C HIS A 46 7.06 -0.27 -1.99
N GLU A 47 7.05 -0.47 -3.31
CA GLU A 47 8.20 -0.92 -4.09
C GLU A 47 9.33 0.10 -4.06
N LYS A 48 9.02 1.39 -4.18
CA LYS A 48 10.02 2.47 -4.09
C LYS A 48 10.83 2.44 -2.79
N TYR A 49 10.20 2.13 -1.65
CA TYR A 49 10.87 2.18 -0.35
C TYR A 49 11.32 0.80 0.19
N PHE A 50 10.67 -0.29 -0.23
CA PHE A 50 10.99 -1.65 0.25
C PHE A 50 11.62 -2.54 -0.82
N GLY A 51 11.78 -2.04 -2.05
CA GLY A 51 12.39 -2.78 -3.17
C GLY A 51 11.55 -3.94 -3.69
N ARG A 52 10.28 -4.05 -3.27
CA ARG A 52 9.36 -5.10 -3.72
C ARG A 52 7.91 -4.66 -3.59
N ARG A 53 7.06 -5.22 -4.44
CA ARG A 53 5.60 -5.17 -4.27
C ARG A 53 5.17 -5.97 -3.05
N LYS A 54 4.06 -5.55 -2.43
CA LYS A 54 3.50 -6.22 -1.25
C LYS A 54 2.58 -7.36 -1.64
N TYR A 55 1.70 -7.12 -2.61
CA TYR A 55 0.77 -8.12 -3.12
C TYR A 55 1.11 -8.43 -4.57
N SER A 56 0.68 -9.61 -5.04
CA SER A 56 0.90 -10.04 -6.42
C SER A 56 0.01 -9.30 -7.44
N GLY A 57 -0.93 -8.48 -6.99
CA GLY A 57 -1.85 -7.73 -7.83
C GLY A 57 -3.14 -7.34 -7.11
N PHE A 58 -3.95 -6.54 -7.80
CA PHE A 58 -5.17 -5.95 -7.24
C PHE A 58 -6.17 -7.00 -6.77
N ASP A 59 -6.32 -8.12 -7.49
CA ASP A 59 -7.20 -9.23 -7.09
C ASP A 59 -6.80 -9.89 -5.77
N SER A 60 -5.50 -10.08 -5.56
CA SER A 60 -4.97 -10.61 -4.30
C SER A 60 -5.25 -9.65 -3.15
N PHE A 61 -5.05 -8.35 -3.37
CA PHE A 61 -5.36 -7.32 -2.38
C PHE A 61 -6.86 -7.26 -2.06
N LYS A 62 -7.75 -7.32 -3.06
CA LYS A 62 -9.21 -7.34 -2.86
C LYS A 62 -9.65 -8.48 -1.94
N LYS A 63 -9.09 -9.68 -2.10
CA LYS A 63 -9.42 -10.83 -1.23
C LYS A 63 -9.05 -10.57 0.23
N ILE A 64 -7.90 -9.93 0.48
CA ILE A 64 -7.47 -9.54 1.83
C ILE A 64 -8.38 -8.46 2.40
N LEU A 65 -8.73 -7.44 1.60
CA LEU A 65 -9.63 -6.37 2.00
C LEU A 65 -11.01 -6.92 2.37
N TYR A 66 -11.57 -7.81 1.55
CA TYR A 66 -12.86 -8.46 1.81
C TYR A 66 -12.84 -9.28 3.10
N ARG A 67 -11.79 -10.09 3.32
CA ARG A 67 -11.60 -10.84 4.57
C ARG A 67 -11.51 -9.95 5.80
N LYS A 68 -10.93 -8.75 5.68
CA LYS A 68 -10.85 -7.77 6.78
C LYS A 68 -12.20 -7.12 7.08
N ILE A 69 -12.99 -6.81 6.05
CA ILE A 69 -14.32 -6.21 6.20
C ILE A 69 -15.31 -7.21 6.82
N ASN A 70 -15.29 -8.47 6.38
CA ASN A 70 -16.22 -9.50 6.86
C ASN A 70 -15.84 -10.15 8.19
N ARG A 71 -14.69 -9.81 8.76
CA ARG A 71 -14.27 -10.29 10.08
C ARG A 71 -14.89 -9.49 11.23
N LYS A 72 -15.97 -8.77 10.95
CA LYS A 72 -16.63 -7.83 11.85
C LYS A 72 -17.90 -8.44 12.44
#